data_AF-A0A969ZDQ9-F1
#
_entry.id   AF-A0A969ZDQ9-F1
#
_cell.length_a   1.000
_cell.length_b   1.000
_cell.length_c   1.000
_cell.angle_alpha   90.00
_cell.angle_beta   90.00
_cell.angle_gamma   90.00
#
_symmetry.space_group_name_H-M   'P 1'
#
loop_
_entity.id
_entity.type
_entity.pdbx_description
1 polymer ?
#
loop_
_entity_poly.entity_id
_entity_poly.type
_entity_poly.pdbx_seq_one_letter_code
_entity_poly.pdbx_strand_id
1 'polypeptide(L)'
;MALDFLILYEHIVREFENNCLLMAELRRRGYTVELMQLMSRKKIKYFFHKKPKVIVTSAMYDNETLNSFVYNNVGKLQKVVNLHWEEVLSREQEESDFYSLKENAAKCTHICWGESAKNRIVNNGVPEKNAVVTGAVQLDFLLPRFAGYYRSKKKLSEDFGLDYDKNWVLYISSFSCASMDDSEIEELNAMTNLDFWGFQQVGNRSMKVTLEWFDRLLTERPDTLLIYRPHPSEWESEPLKNMIEKHPNFKVISDSSVKEWVLACDKIFTWMSTSIAEIYYSNKTCIIVRPEPLYSDYDPVIYESCDAVGSYEELVSRFDKDSLPFPIKGEIIEGHYDFDENKPAYVRICDLLEDVYKNPPRDFPFSEGYKPRFNLLKFIVLPILNLMVTLKIRPKYFSFLFGKNFTEKADRLLGYIEKARISNKEIENKIEQFREYLG
;
A
#
# COMPACT_ATOMS: atom_id res chain seq x y z
N MET A 1 29.91 -14.60 4.17
CA MET A 1 29.35 -14.59 2.80
C MET A 1 28.61 -13.29 2.58
N ALA A 2 28.74 -12.71 1.39
CA ALA A 2 27.94 -11.56 0.96
C ALA A 2 26.45 -11.93 0.93
N LEU A 3 25.59 -10.94 1.14
CA LEU A 3 24.14 -11.13 1.05
C LEU A 3 23.72 -11.08 -0.42
N ASP A 4 22.84 -11.98 -0.87
CA ASP A 4 22.37 -11.94 -2.26
C ASP A 4 21.37 -10.78 -2.45
N PHE A 5 20.33 -10.75 -1.62
CA PHE A 5 19.27 -9.73 -1.68
C PHE A 5 19.04 -9.05 -0.32
N LEU A 6 18.96 -7.73 -0.35
CA LEU A 6 18.44 -6.93 0.77
C LEU A 6 17.13 -6.28 0.32
N ILE A 7 16.01 -6.69 0.92
CA ILE A 7 14.71 -6.07 0.67
C ILE A 7 14.48 -4.99 1.73
N LEU A 8 14.23 -3.76 1.29
CA LEU A 8 13.88 -2.64 2.13
C LEU A 8 12.37 -2.43 2.13
N TYR A 9 11.83 -2.15 3.30
CA TYR A 9 10.40 -1.84 3.45
C TYR A 9 10.17 -0.61 4.33
N GLU A 10 9.02 0.03 4.13
CA GLU A 10 8.59 1.21 4.85
C GLU A 10 7.35 0.90 5.71
N HIS A 11 6.30 0.34 5.11
CA HIS A 11 4.99 0.12 5.69
C HIS A 11 4.65 -1.37 5.82
N ILE A 12 4.45 -1.87 7.05
CA ILE A 12 4.10 -3.28 7.29
C ILE A 12 2.82 -3.68 6.56
N VAL A 13 1.76 -2.86 6.70
CA VAL A 13 0.41 -3.22 6.23
C VAL A 13 0.38 -3.52 4.73
N ARG A 14 1.15 -2.75 3.94
CA ARG A 14 1.22 -2.93 2.49
C ARG A 14 2.29 -3.95 2.08
N GLU A 15 3.41 -4.00 2.79
CA GLU A 15 4.61 -4.65 2.24
C GLU A 15 4.97 -5.98 2.91
N PHE A 16 4.57 -6.22 4.16
CA PHE A 16 5.08 -7.35 4.93
C PHE A 16 4.73 -8.71 4.30
N GLU A 17 3.46 -8.91 3.97
CA GLU A 17 2.95 -10.13 3.37
C GLU A 17 3.63 -10.39 2.02
N ASN A 18 3.65 -9.38 1.15
CA ASN A 18 4.27 -9.45 -0.18
C ASN A 18 5.78 -9.70 -0.13
N ASN A 19 6.51 -8.94 0.69
CA ASN A 19 7.96 -9.08 0.81
C ASN A 19 8.35 -10.44 1.39
N CYS A 20 7.55 -10.99 2.32
CA CYS A 20 7.78 -12.34 2.82
C CYS A 20 7.54 -13.40 1.75
N LEU A 21 6.56 -13.21 0.85
CA LEU A 21 6.34 -14.13 -0.28
C LEU A 21 7.53 -14.12 -1.25
N LEU A 22 8.00 -12.94 -1.64
CA LEU A 22 9.21 -12.79 -2.47
C LEU A 22 10.44 -13.42 -1.80
N MET A 23 10.60 -13.17 -0.50
CA MET A 23 11.70 -13.72 0.29
C MET A 23 11.64 -15.24 0.41
N ALA A 24 10.45 -15.81 0.58
CA ALA A 24 10.24 -17.26 0.63
C ALA A 24 10.60 -17.91 -0.71
N GLU A 25 10.16 -17.34 -1.83
CA GLU A 25 10.48 -17.85 -3.17
C GLU A 25 11.98 -17.74 -3.49
N LEU A 26 12.63 -16.60 -3.21
CA LEU A 26 14.08 -16.45 -3.41
C LEU A 26 14.90 -17.43 -2.55
N ARG A 27 14.47 -17.66 -1.30
CA ARG A 27 15.12 -18.65 -0.41
C ARG A 27 14.92 -20.07 -0.92
N ARG A 28 13.74 -20.40 -1.45
CA ARG A 28 13.46 -21.69 -2.12
C ARG A 28 14.40 -21.92 -3.30
N ARG A 29 14.73 -20.86 -4.06
CA ARG A 29 15.73 -20.86 -5.15
C ARG A 29 17.19 -20.91 -4.68
N GLY A 30 17.46 -20.88 -3.38
CA GLY A 30 18.81 -21.02 -2.81
C GLY A 30 19.53 -19.69 -2.52
N TYR A 31 18.84 -18.55 -2.57
CA TYR A 31 19.45 -17.25 -2.28
C TYR A 31 19.37 -16.85 -0.81
N THR A 32 20.38 -16.09 -0.37
CA THR A 32 20.38 -15.43 0.93
C THR A 32 19.64 -14.10 0.86
N VAL A 33 18.59 -13.96 1.68
CA VAL A 33 17.73 -12.77 1.71
C VAL A 33 17.58 -12.25 3.13
N GLU A 34 17.77 -10.95 3.34
CA GLU A 34 17.43 -10.26 4.58
C GLU A 34 16.39 -9.15 4.28
N LEU A 35 15.37 -9.02 5.13
CA LEU A 35 14.41 -7.91 5.12
C LEU A 35 14.85 -6.84 6.12
N MET A 36 14.78 -5.56 5.76
CA MET A 36 15.17 -4.45 6.64
C MET A 36 14.25 -3.23 6.49
N GLN A 37 13.75 -2.74 7.62
CA GLN A 37 12.97 -1.50 7.66
C GLN A 37 13.88 -0.27 7.49
N LEU A 38 13.47 0.71 6.70
CA LEU A 38 14.28 1.90 6.36
C LEU A 38 14.76 2.74 7.56
N MET A 39 13.94 2.82 8.61
CA MET A 39 14.15 3.50 9.88
C MET A 39 14.79 2.60 10.96
N SER A 40 15.14 1.35 10.63
CA SER A 40 15.99 0.54 11.48
C SER A 40 17.42 1.11 11.55
N ARG A 41 18.15 0.77 12.62
CA ARG A 41 19.56 1.18 12.76
C ARG A 41 20.38 0.76 11.55
N LYS A 42 21.19 1.67 11.03
CA LYS A 42 22.06 1.40 9.88
C LYS A 42 23.11 0.35 10.25
N LYS A 43 23.24 -0.70 9.42
CA LYS A 43 24.12 -1.84 9.72
C LYS A 43 25.41 -1.73 8.92
N ILE A 44 26.50 -1.37 9.60
CA ILE A 44 27.85 -1.20 9.02
C ILE A 44 28.28 -2.44 8.21
N LYS A 45 27.86 -3.65 8.61
CA LYS A 45 28.13 -4.90 7.89
C LYS A 45 27.75 -4.85 6.39
N TYR A 46 26.71 -4.10 6.02
CA TYR A 46 26.25 -3.99 4.62
C TYR A 46 27.10 -3.05 3.76
N PHE A 47 28.03 -2.29 4.34
CA PHE A 47 29.02 -1.52 3.59
C PHE A 47 30.26 -2.36 3.24
N PHE A 48 30.45 -3.48 3.95
CA PHE A 48 31.66 -4.30 3.89
C PHE A 48 31.31 -5.79 3.67
N HIS A 49 31.56 -6.64 4.67
CA HIS A 49 31.57 -8.11 4.55
C HIS A 49 30.21 -8.77 4.28
N LYS A 50 29.09 -8.06 4.45
CA LYS A 50 27.73 -8.50 4.11
C LYS A 50 27.05 -7.58 3.08
N LYS A 51 27.81 -6.82 2.28
CA LYS A 51 27.23 -5.95 1.26
C LYS A 51 26.31 -6.75 0.32
N PRO A 52 25.05 -6.31 0.10
CA PRO A 52 24.15 -7.04 -0.78
C PRO A 52 24.58 -6.93 -2.24
N LYS A 53 24.28 -7.96 -3.03
CA LYS A 53 24.47 -7.96 -4.48
C LYS A 53 23.35 -7.23 -5.21
N VAL A 54 22.12 -7.33 -4.70
CA VAL A 54 20.93 -6.62 -5.20
C VAL A 54 20.20 -5.99 -4.01
N ILE A 55 19.75 -4.75 -4.17
CA ILE A 55 18.85 -4.09 -3.22
C ILE A 55 17.48 -3.89 -3.85
N VAL A 56 16.44 -4.24 -3.09
CA VAL A 56 15.04 -4.09 -3.48
C VAL A 56 14.42 -3.01 -2.60
N THR A 57 13.72 -2.05 -3.18
CA THR A 57 13.17 -0.88 -2.48
C THR A 57 11.68 -0.71 -2.71
N SER A 58 11.00 -0.09 -1.74
CA SER A 58 9.56 0.21 -1.79
C SER A 58 9.20 1.30 -2.81
N ALA A 59 10.07 2.32 -2.93
CA ALA A 59 9.92 3.47 -3.82
C ALA A 59 11.29 3.97 -4.30
N MET A 60 11.31 4.70 -5.42
CA MET A 60 12.55 5.22 -6.03
C MET A 60 12.29 6.42 -6.95
N TYR A 61 11.90 7.58 -6.41
CA TYR A 61 11.47 8.73 -7.21
C TYR A 61 12.60 9.61 -7.74
N ASP A 62 13.64 9.87 -6.94
CA ASP A 62 14.67 10.86 -7.25
C ASP A 62 16.03 10.55 -6.58
N ASN A 63 17.03 11.43 -6.75
CA ASN A 63 18.34 11.25 -6.11
C ASN A 63 18.26 11.26 -4.58
N GLU A 64 17.30 11.96 -3.98
CA GLU A 64 17.11 11.97 -2.53
C GLU A 64 16.63 10.61 -2.01
N THR A 65 15.68 9.99 -2.71
CA THR A 65 15.22 8.63 -2.45
C THR A 65 16.35 7.63 -2.67
N LEU A 66 17.08 7.71 -3.78
CA LEU A 66 18.25 6.87 -4.07
C LEU A 66 19.32 6.98 -2.97
N ASN A 67 19.59 8.20 -2.50
CA ASN A 67 20.53 8.44 -1.43
C ASN A 67 20.04 7.89 -0.07
N SER A 68 18.77 8.11 0.26
CA SER A 68 18.15 7.68 1.52
C SER A 68 18.02 6.16 1.62
N PHE A 69 17.56 5.51 0.53
CA PHE A 69 17.21 4.09 0.52
C PHE A 69 18.42 3.22 0.19
N VAL A 70 19.28 3.63 -0.74
CA VAL A 70 20.43 2.80 -1.15
C VAL A 70 21.72 3.27 -0.48
N TYR A 71 22.19 4.48 -0.80
CA TYR A 71 23.52 4.92 -0.38
C TYR A 71 23.71 4.92 1.14
N ASN A 72 22.74 5.43 1.89
CA ASN A 72 22.80 5.47 3.35
C ASN A 72 22.63 4.10 4.04
N ASN A 73 22.24 3.05 3.31
CA ASN A 73 22.10 1.70 3.86
C ASN A 73 23.25 0.77 3.44
N VAL A 74 23.78 0.91 2.22
CA VAL A 74 24.75 -0.06 1.65
C VAL A 74 25.89 0.60 0.84
N GLY A 75 25.93 1.93 0.77
CA GLY A 75 26.82 2.68 -0.12
C GLY A 75 26.39 2.58 -1.59
N LYS A 76 27.31 2.86 -2.52
CA LYS A 76 27.03 2.73 -3.96
C LYS A 76 26.79 1.27 -4.34
N LEU A 77 25.67 0.99 -4.99
CA LEU A 77 25.29 -0.33 -5.50
C LEU A 77 24.48 -0.16 -6.78
N GLN A 78 24.96 -0.69 -7.92
CA GLN A 78 24.31 -0.43 -9.22
C GLN A 78 23.04 -1.25 -9.47
N LYS A 79 22.85 -2.34 -8.72
CA LYS A 79 21.72 -3.26 -8.88
C LYS A 79 20.61 -2.90 -7.90
N VAL A 80 19.80 -1.93 -8.29
CA VAL A 80 18.68 -1.39 -7.52
C VAL A 80 17.38 -1.74 -8.24
N VAL A 81 16.47 -2.41 -7.54
CA VAL A 81 15.14 -2.78 -8.04
C VAL A 81 14.07 -2.09 -7.21
N ASN A 82 13.23 -1.29 -7.83
CA ASN A 82 12.10 -0.60 -7.22
C ASN A 82 10.82 -1.44 -7.41
N LEU A 83 10.19 -1.86 -6.30
CA LEU A 83 8.89 -2.52 -6.31
C LEU A 83 7.74 -1.59 -6.69
N HIS A 84 7.94 -0.28 -6.54
CA HIS A 84 7.01 0.77 -6.99
C HIS A 84 5.59 0.57 -6.44
N TRP A 85 5.42 0.67 -5.13
CA TRP A 85 4.14 0.36 -4.46
C TRP A 85 2.96 1.31 -4.76
N GLU A 86 3.17 2.38 -5.53
CA GLU A 86 2.15 3.40 -5.86
C GLU A 86 2.17 3.65 -7.37
N GLU A 87 1.34 2.92 -8.13
CA GLU A 87 1.31 3.03 -9.60
C GLU A 87 0.00 3.59 -10.16
N VAL A 88 -1.10 3.47 -9.42
CA VAL A 88 -2.43 3.95 -9.82
C VAL A 88 -2.67 5.31 -9.21
N LEU A 89 -2.73 6.34 -10.06
CA LEU A 89 -2.75 7.75 -9.67
C LEU A 89 -3.94 8.47 -10.33
N SER A 90 -4.27 9.66 -9.85
CA SER A 90 -5.16 10.57 -10.58
C SER A 90 -4.44 11.26 -11.74
N ARG A 91 -5.19 11.87 -12.66
CA ARG A 91 -4.60 12.54 -13.83
C ARG A 91 -3.61 13.65 -13.43
N GLU A 92 -3.97 14.49 -12.46
CA GLU A 92 -3.05 15.53 -11.95
C GLU A 92 -1.81 14.93 -11.29
N GLN A 93 -1.95 13.80 -10.58
CA GLN A 93 -0.81 13.11 -9.98
C GLN A 93 0.12 12.50 -11.04
N GLU A 94 -0.42 11.96 -12.13
CA GLU A 94 0.38 11.46 -13.25
C GLU A 94 1.15 12.57 -13.98
N GLU A 95 0.57 13.77 -14.05
CA GLU A 95 1.18 14.96 -14.63
C GLU A 95 2.15 15.69 -13.67
N SER A 96 2.14 15.31 -12.38
CA SER A 96 2.97 15.94 -11.35
C SER A 96 4.42 15.45 -11.35
N ASP A 97 5.33 16.40 -11.16
CA ASP A 97 6.75 16.15 -10.94
C ASP A 97 7.04 15.31 -9.69
N PHE A 98 6.13 15.28 -8.70
CA PHE A 98 6.34 14.59 -7.43
C PHE A 98 6.27 13.06 -7.60
N TYR A 99 5.34 12.57 -8.42
CA TYR A 99 5.12 11.14 -8.64
C TYR A 99 5.94 10.58 -9.82
N SER A 100 6.75 11.42 -10.45
CA SER A 100 7.62 11.04 -11.57
C SER A 100 8.93 10.44 -11.07
N LEU A 101 9.39 9.37 -11.75
CA LEU A 101 10.68 8.72 -11.51
C LEU A 101 11.74 9.46 -12.35
N LYS A 102 12.59 10.26 -11.70
CA LYS A 102 13.47 11.23 -12.36
C LYS A 102 14.93 11.13 -11.94
N GLU A 103 15.75 11.98 -12.54
CA GLU A 103 17.20 12.07 -12.28
C GLU A 103 17.89 10.70 -12.41
N ASN A 104 18.81 10.33 -11.51
CA ASN A 104 19.43 9.01 -11.56
C ASN A 104 18.55 7.90 -10.96
N ALA A 105 17.45 8.24 -10.29
CA ALA A 105 16.50 7.22 -9.83
C ALA A 105 15.86 6.49 -11.00
N ALA A 106 15.57 7.19 -12.11
CA ALA A 106 15.08 6.63 -13.38
C ALA A 106 16.00 5.57 -14.01
N LYS A 107 17.27 5.49 -13.57
CA LYS A 107 18.24 4.48 -14.03
C LYS A 107 18.17 3.19 -13.21
N CYS A 108 17.37 3.13 -12.14
CA CYS A 108 17.12 1.89 -11.42
C CYS A 108 16.22 0.96 -12.24
N THR A 109 16.14 -0.31 -11.89
CA THR A 109 15.11 -1.20 -12.46
C THR A 109 13.80 -0.95 -11.75
N HIS A 110 12.72 -0.66 -12.48
CA HIS A 110 11.39 -0.39 -11.95
C HIS A 110 10.45 -1.51 -12.39
N ILE A 111 9.81 -2.15 -11.40
CA ILE A 111 8.68 -3.02 -11.66
C ILE A 111 7.48 -2.17 -12.06
N CYS A 112 6.66 -2.72 -12.95
CA CYS A 112 5.37 -2.19 -13.34
C CYS A 112 4.31 -3.28 -13.14
N TRP A 113 3.18 -2.92 -12.57
CA TRP A 113 2.04 -3.81 -12.37
C TRP A 113 1.35 -4.13 -13.69
N GLY A 114 1.37 -3.22 -14.67
CA GLY A 114 0.81 -3.43 -16.00
C GLY A 114 1.45 -2.51 -17.04
N GLU A 115 1.00 -2.63 -18.30
CA GLU A 115 1.53 -1.82 -19.40
C GLU A 115 1.20 -0.33 -19.25
N SER A 116 0.07 0.05 -18.64
CA SER A 116 -0.26 1.46 -18.38
C SER A 116 0.82 2.14 -17.53
N ALA A 117 1.22 1.51 -16.43
CA ALA A 117 2.26 2.05 -15.54
C ALA A 117 3.63 2.10 -16.22
N LYS A 118 3.98 1.06 -16.98
CA LYS A 118 5.22 1.04 -17.78
C LYS A 118 5.25 2.19 -18.79
N ASN A 119 4.20 2.34 -19.58
CA ASN A 119 4.10 3.39 -20.59
C ASN A 119 4.21 4.78 -19.96
N ARG A 120 3.53 5.01 -18.82
CA ARG A 120 3.61 6.28 -18.07
C ARG A 120 5.06 6.62 -17.69
N ILE A 121 5.76 5.71 -17.02
CA ILE A 121 7.11 6.03 -16.52
C ILE A 121 8.14 6.13 -17.65
N VAL A 122 7.97 5.36 -18.73
CA VAL A 122 8.82 5.45 -19.93
C VAL A 122 8.63 6.78 -20.65
N ASN A 123 7.38 7.22 -20.82
CA ASN A 123 7.06 8.52 -21.40
C ASN A 123 7.63 9.68 -20.56
N ASN A 124 7.76 9.48 -19.24
CA ASN A 124 8.36 10.45 -18.32
C ASN A 124 9.88 10.29 -18.11
N GLY A 125 10.55 9.53 -18.99
CA GLY A 125 12.02 9.52 -19.09
C GLY A 125 12.74 8.33 -18.43
N VAL A 126 12.00 7.35 -17.89
CA VAL A 126 12.62 6.06 -17.50
C VAL A 126 13.04 5.31 -18.77
N PRO A 127 14.31 4.87 -18.91
CA PRO A 127 14.71 4.07 -20.06
C PRO A 127 13.89 2.78 -20.14
N GLU A 128 13.36 2.44 -21.31
CA GLU A 128 12.46 1.28 -21.48
C GLU A 128 13.05 -0.04 -20.95
N LYS A 129 14.34 -0.28 -21.15
CA LYS A 129 15.07 -1.45 -20.62
C LYS A 129 15.03 -1.58 -19.08
N ASN A 130 14.71 -0.50 -18.39
CA ASN A 130 14.65 -0.41 -16.93
C ASN A 130 13.22 -0.53 -16.40
N ALA A 131 12.18 -0.45 -17.23
CA ALA A 131 10.79 -0.62 -16.85
C ALA A 131 10.30 -2.02 -17.25
N VAL A 132 9.95 -2.86 -16.27
CA VAL A 132 9.63 -4.28 -16.49
C VAL A 132 8.25 -4.60 -15.91
N VAL A 133 7.32 -5.02 -16.78
CA VAL A 133 6.01 -5.53 -16.34
C VAL A 133 6.21 -6.89 -15.68
N THR A 134 5.79 -7.01 -14.43
CA THR A 134 5.81 -8.28 -13.69
C THR A 134 4.47 -8.61 -13.04
N GLY A 135 3.49 -7.71 -13.11
CA GLY A 135 2.28 -7.80 -12.33
C GLY A 135 2.44 -7.32 -10.89
N ALA A 136 1.30 -7.28 -10.21
CA ALA A 136 1.16 -6.85 -8.82
C ALA A 136 1.16 -8.05 -7.87
N VAL A 137 2.24 -8.23 -7.09
CA VAL A 137 2.37 -9.35 -6.14
C VAL A 137 1.24 -9.42 -5.10
N GLN A 138 0.64 -8.27 -4.75
CA GLN A 138 -0.48 -8.24 -3.82
C GLN A 138 -1.75 -8.93 -4.34
N LEU A 139 -1.87 -9.14 -5.66
CA LEU A 139 -2.98 -9.85 -6.28
C LEU A 139 -2.78 -11.36 -6.31
N ASP A 140 -1.54 -11.85 -6.16
CA ASP A 140 -1.26 -13.29 -6.20
C ASP A 140 -2.03 -14.06 -5.11
N PHE A 141 -2.32 -13.42 -3.98
CA PHE A 141 -3.12 -14.01 -2.89
C PHE A 141 -4.57 -14.33 -3.26
N LEU A 142 -5.03 -13.86 -4.42
CA LEU A 142 -6.36 -14.17 -4.98
C LEU A 142 -6.30 -15.36 -5.95
N LEU A 143 -5.11 -15.86 -6.30
CA LEU A 143 -4.97 -17.01 -7.18
C LEU A 143 -5.49 -18.29 -6.52
N PRO A 144 -5.97 -19.26 -7.33
CA PRO A 144 -6.43 -20.55 -6.82
C PRO A 144 -5.40 -21.27 -5.94
N ARG A 145 -4.11 -21.10 -6.21
CA ARG A 145 -3.04 -21.70 -5.39
C ARG A 145 -2.96 -21.17 -3.97
N PHE A 146 -3.49 -19.98 -3.70
CA PHE A 146 -3.60 -19.39 -2.36
C PHE A 146 -4.98 -19.61 -1.73
N ALA A 147 -5.81 -20.50 -2.30
CA ALA A 147 -7.09 -20.86 -1.71
C ALA A 147 -6.93 -21.35 -0.27
N GLY A 148 -7.71 -20.77 0.65
CA GLY A 148 -7.62 -21.07 2.08
C GLY A 148 -6.56 -20.28 2.85
N TYR A 149 -5.76 -19.43 2.19
CA TYR A 149 -4.79 -18.56 2.86
C TYR A 149 -5.47 -17.55 3.79
N TYR A 150 -6.53 -16.89 3.31
CA TYR A 150 -7.35 -15.99 4.11
C TYR A 150 -8.43 -16.75 4.88
N ARG A 151 -8.83 -16.21 6.04
CA ARG A 151 -9.86 -16.80 6.89
C ARG A 151 -11.22 -16.80 6.18
N SER A 152 -12.02 -17.80 6.49
CA SER A 152 -13.40 -17.88 6.01
C SER A 152 -14.32 -16.86 6.70
N LYS A 153 -15.47 -16.55 6.09
CA LYS A 153 -16.55 -15.74 6.70
C LYS A 153 -16.91 -16.23 8.11
N LYS A 154 -16.98 -17.56 8.30
CA LYS A 154 -17.23 -18.17 9.62
C LYS A 154 -16.15 -17.82 10.63
N LYS A 155 -14.88 -17.94 10.26
CA LYS A 155 -13.79 -17.64 11.18
C LYS A 155 -13.71 -16.15 11.51
N LEU A 156 -13.95 -15.28 10.52
CA LEU A 156 -14.05 -13.83 10.77
C LEU A 156 -15.24 -13.48 11.66
N SER A 157 -16.37 -14.17 11.50
CA SER A 157 -17.55 -14.02 12.36
C SER A 157 -17.21 -14.33 13.82
N GLU A 158 -16.52 -15.44 14.06
CA GLU A 158 -16.05 -15.83 15.41
C GLU A 158 -15.03 -14.83 15.98
N ASP A 159 -14.04 -14.44 15.18
CA ASP A 159 -12.93 -13.58 15.63
C ASP A 159 -13.39 -12.15 15.97
N PHE A 160 -14.37 -11.63 15.22
CA PHE A 160 -14.86 -10.24 15.36
C PHE A 160 -16.25 -10.13 16.00
N GLY A 161 -16.85 -11.25 16.41
CA GLY A 161 -18.20 -11.27 17.01
C GLY A 161 -19.28 -10.76 16.08
N LEU A 162 -19.19 -11.10 14.78
CA LEU A 162 -20.12 -10.68 13.75
C LEU A 162 -21.20 -11.74 13.54
N ASP A 163 -22.43 -11.31 13.26
CA ASP A 163 -23.53 -12.23 12.95
C ASP A 163 -23.30 -12.91 11.59
N TYR A 164 -23.05 -14.22 11.61
CA TYR A 164 -22.71 -15.00 10.42
C TYR A 164 -23.85 -15.08 9.40
N ASP A 165 -25.10 -15.11 9.88
CA ASP A 165 -26.29 -15.35 9.05
C ASP A 165 -26.76 -14.09 8.31
N LYS A 166 -26.19 -12.92 8.64
CA LYS A 166 -26.47 -11.67 7.95
C LYS A 166 -25.81 -11.57 6.59
N ASN A 167 -26.43 -10.75 5.74
CA ASN A 167 -25.85 -10.29 4.48
C ASN A 167 -24.74 -9.27 4.77
N TRP A 168 -23.48 -9.67 4.56
CA TRP A 168 -22.31 -8.84 4.87
C TRP A 168 -22.03 -7.88 3.72
N VAL A 169 -22.03 -6.59 4.03
CA VAL A 169 -21.70 -5.51 3.11
C VAL A 169 -20.39 -4.89 3.53
N LEU A 170 -19.37 -4.98 2.69
CA LEU A 170 -18.10 -4.28 2.90
C LEU A 170 -18.17 -2.90 2.27
N TYR A 171 -17.91 -1.85 3.03
CA TYR A 171 -17.59 -0.53 2.47
C TYR A 171 -16.09 -0.26 2.60
N ILE A 172 -15.38 -0.19 1.47
CA ILE A 172 -13.96 0.17 1.42
C ILE A 172 -13.86 1.69 1.30
N SER A 173 -13.58 2.34 2.43
CA SER A 173 -13.46 3.80 2.50
C SER A 173 -12.21 4.32 1.80
N SER A 174 -12.28 5.55 1.32
CA SER A 174 -11.13 6.31 0.78
C SER A 174 -11.15 7.77 1.29
N PHE A 175 -11.76 8.02 2.45
CA PHE A 175 -11.89 9.36 3.04
C PHE A 175 -10.68 9.76 3.89
N SER A 176 -9.46 9.40 3.48
CA SER A 176 -8.24 9.67 4.25
C SER A 176 -8.01 11.16 4.52
N CYS A 177 -8.33 12.03 3.55
CA CYS A 177 -8.19 13.48 3.70
C CYS A 177 -9.35 14.12 4.48
N ALA A 178 -10.51 13.45 4.59
CA ALA A 178 -11.65 13.96 5.35
C ALA A 178 -11.33 14.14 6.84
N SER A 179 -10.44 13.31 7.37
CA SER A 179 -10.01 13.35 8.77
C SER A 179 -8.70 14.13 9.02
N MET A 180 -8.09 14.72 7.99
CA MET A 180 -6.84 15.50 8.14
C MET A 180 -7.12 16.90 8.70
N ASP A 181 -6.23 17.42 9.52
CA ASP A 181 -6.29 18.81 9.97
C ASP A 181 -5.71 19.80 8.95
N ASP A 182 -5.98 21.09 9.13
CA ASP A 182 -5.53 22.17 8.24
C ASP A 182 -4.00 22.14 8.02
N SER A 183 -3.23 21.80 9.06
CA SER A 183 -1.77 21.76 8.98
C SER A 183 -1.26 20.57 8.16
N GLU A 184 -1.92 19.42 8.26
CA GLU A 184 -1.61 18.24 7.44
C GLU A 184 -1.91 18.49 5.96
N ILE A 185 -3.00 19.19 5.65
CA ILE A 185 -3.35 19.59 4.28
C ILE A 185 -2.34 20.61 3.74
N GLU A 186 -1.94 21.60 4.54
CA GLU A 186 -0.88 22.55 4.16
C GLU A 186 0.45 21.85 3.86
N GLU A 187 0.86 20.88 4.70
CA GLU A 187 2.07 20.08 4.47
C GLU A 187 1.98 19.28 3.16
N LEU A 188 0.84 18.62 2.89
CA LEU A 188 0.63 17.86 1.65
C LEU A 188 0.65 18.74 0.40
N ASN A 189 -0.02 19.89 0.45
CA ASN A 189 -0.02 20.86 -0.65
C ASN A 189 1.40 21.38 -0.91
N ALA A 190 2.15 21.71 0.14
CA ALA A 190 3.52 22.17 -0.01
C ALA A 190 4.47 21.09 -0.58
N MET A 191 4.23 19.81 -0.26
CA MET A 191 5.02 18.70 -0.75
C MET A 191 4.72 18.34 -2.21
N THR A 192 3.45 18.35 -2.59
CA THR A 192 2.98 17.83 -3.88
C THR A 192 2.71 18.92 -4.92
N ASN A 193 2.52 20.15 -4.48
CA ASN A 193 2.05 21.29 -5.28
C ASN A 193 0.68 21.03 -5.94
N LEU A 194 -0.19 20.26 -5.27
CA LEU A 194 -1.58 19.97 -5.68
C LEU A 194 -2.57 20.59 -4.68
N ASP A 195 -3.85 20.72 -5.06
CA ASP A 195 -4.91 21.24 -4.19
C ASP A 195 -5.63 20.14 -3.40
N PHE A 196 -5.13 19.80 -2.21
CA PHE A 196 -5.83 18.86 -1.32
C PHE A 196 -7.02 19.47 -0.57
N TRP A 197 -7.22 20.80 -0.60
CA TRP A 197 -8.39 21.42 0.05
C TRP A 197 -9.67 21.06 -0.71
N GLY A 198 -9.65 21.18 -2.04
CA GLY A 198 -10.76 20.74 -2.88
C GLY A 198 -11.10 19.27 -2.66
N PHE A 199 -10.07 18.41 -2.61
CA PHE A 199 -10.23 16.99 -2.35
C PHE A 199 -10.87 16.70 -0.98
N GLN A 200 -10.39 17.35 0.08
CA GLN A 200 -10.94 17.21 1.43
C GLN A 200 -12.41 17.62 1.49
N GLN A 201 -12.78 18.75 0.88
CA GLN A 201 -14.16 19.24 0.90
C GLN A 201 -15.13 18.30 0.20
N VAL A 202 -14.73 17.73 -0.95
CA VAL A 202 -15.53 16.72 -1.66
C VAL A 202 -15.62 15.43 -0.86
N GLY A 203 -14.52 15.00 -0.24
CA GLY A 203 -14.49 13.84 0.66
C GLY A 203 -15.43 13.99 1.86
N ASN A 204 -15.39 15.14 2.54
CA ASN A 204 -16.26 15.43 3.70
C ASN A 204 -17.75 15.39 3.33
N ARG A 205 -18.13 16.02 2.21
CA ARG A 205 -19.52 16.00 1.73
C ARG A 205 -19.95 14.59 1.31
N SER A 206 -19.10 13.90 0.57
CA SER A 206 -19.37 12.53 0.11
C SER A 206 -19.54 11.56 1.28
N MET A 207 -18.67 11.64 2.29
CA MET A 207 -18.75 10.81 3.48
C MET A 207 -20.07 11.03 4.23
N LYS A 208 -20.46 12.29 4.42
CA LYS A 208 -21.72 12.63 5.08
C LYS A 208 -22.91 11.98 4.39
N VAL A 209 -23.07 12.19 3.09
CA VAL A 209 -24.20 11.64 2.32
C VAL A 209 -24.15 10.11 2.26
N THR A 210 -22.94 9.53 2.13
CA THR A 210 -22.76 8.08 2.15
C THR A 210 -23.22 7.46 3.48
N LEU A 211 -22.87 8.08 4.62
CA LEU A 211 -23.31 7.61 5.93
C LEU A 211 -24.82 7.80 6.14
N GLU A 212 -25.41 8.87 5.61
CA GLU A 212 -26.88 9.06 5.58
C GLU A 212 -27.57 7.97 4.77
N TRP A 213 -26.98 7.53 3.65
CA TRP A 213 -27.50 6.41 2.86
C TRP A 213 -27.37 5.09 3.60
N PHE A 214 -26.25 4.86 4.29
CA PHE A 214 -26.07 3.65 5.10
C PHE A 214 -27.02 3.59 6.30
N ASP A 215 -27.29 4.75 6.93
CA ASP A 215 -28.27 4.88 7.98
C ASP A 215 -29.68 4.44 7.52
N ARG A 216 -30.10 4.94 6.34
CA ARG A 216 -31.36 4.54 5.72
C ARG A 216 -31.37 3.06 5.35
N LEU A 217 -30.31 2.58 4.69
CA LEU A 217 -30.20 1.20 4.24
C LEU A 217 -30.31 0.21 5.41
N LEU A 218 -29.58 0.45 6.50
CA LEU A 218 -29.60 -0.42 7.69
C LEU A 218 -30.93 -0.37 8.44
N THR A 219 -31.64 0.75 8.38
CA THR A 219 -33.00 0.87 8.92
C THR A 219 -34.00 0.06 8.08
N GLU A 220 -33.86 0.09 6.76
CA GLU A 220 -34.75 -0.57 5.80
C GLU A 220 -34.42 -2.06 5.56
N ARG A 221 -33.21 -2.51 5.92
CA ARG A 221 -32.69 -3.88 5.72
C ARG A 221 -32.00 -4.40 7.01
N PRO A 222 -32.76 -4.78 8.04
CA PRO A 222 -32.21 -5.17 9.35
C PRO A 222 -31.38 -6.48 9.34
N ASP A 223 -31.50 -7.27 8.27
CA ASP A 223 -30.73 -8.48 7.96
C ASP A 223 -29.33 -8.16 7.37
N THR A 224 -29.04 -6.89 7.09
CA THR A 224 -27.75 -6.44 6.59
C THR A 224 -26.79 -6.14 7.73
N LEU A 225 -25.54 -6.59 7.59
CA LEU A 225 -24.40 -6.20 8.43
C LEU A 225 -23.43 -5.38 7.56
N LEU A 226 -23.24 -4.10 7.88
CA LEU A 226 -22.33 -3.23 7.13
C LEU A 226 -21.01 -3.07 7.88
N ILE A 227 -19.94 -3.53 7.24
CA ILE A 227 -18.56 -3.41 7.70
C ILE A 227 -17.93 -2.22 6.97
N TYR A 228 -17.82 -1.10 7.67
CA TYR A 228 -17.07 0.06 7.23
C TYR A 228 -15.58 -0.16 7.49
N ARG A 229 -14.79 -0.26 6.42
CA ARG A 229 -13.34 -0.44 6.51
C ARG A 229 -12.65 0.90 6.20
N PRO A 230 -12.13 1.62 7.21
CA PRO A 230 -11.46 2.89 7.01
C PRO A 230 -10.17 2.72 6.21
N HIS A 231 -9.75 3.78 5.51
CA HIS A 231 -8.40 3.83 4.94
C HIS A 231 -7.36 3.77 6.09
N PRO A 232 -6.15 3.19 5.90
CA PRO A 232 -5.12 3.16 6.96
C PRO A 232 -4.72 4.52 7.54
N SER A 233 -4.93 5.59 6.77
CA SER A 233 -4.70 6.99 7.17
C SER A 233 -5.97 7.74 7.56
N GLU A 234 -7.13 7.08 7.57
CA GLU A 234 -8.38 7.68 8.04
C GLU A 234 -8.50 7.48 9.56
N TRP A 235 -8.72 8.59 10.26
CA TRP A 235 -8.85 8.59 11.71
C TRP A 235 -10.30 8.41 12.15
N GLU A 236 -10.49 7.95 13.38
CA GLU A 236 -11.81 7.84 13.99
C GLU A 236 -12.51 9.20 14.04
N SER A 237 -13.78 9.25 13.62
CA SER A 237 -14.54 10.49 13.48
C SER A 237 -15.90 10.39 14.16
N GLU A 238 -16.43 11.53 14.58
CA GLU A 238 -17.73 11.61 15.24
C GLU A 238 -18.89 11.02 14.40
N PRO A 239 -18.96 11.24 13.06
CA PRO A 239 -19.97 10.60 12.23
C PRO A 239 -19.95 9.07 12.31
N LEU A 240 -18.77 8.45 12.37
CA LEU A 240 -18.64 7.00 12.48
C LEU A 240 -19.07 6.49 13.86
N LYS A 241 -18.75 7.22 14.94
CA LYS A 241 -19.21 6.90 16.30
C LYS A 241 -20.73 6.91 16.39
N ASN A 242 -21.36 7.95 15.84
CA ASN A 242 -22.82 8.07 15.80
C ASN A 242 -23.47 6.89 15.06
N MET A 243 -22.86 6.42 13.96
CA MET A 243 -23.35 5.25 13.23
C MET A 243 -23.24 3.95 14.06
N ILE A 244 -22.12 3.75 14.77
CA ILE A 244 -21.93 2.59 15.65
C ILE A 244 -22.96 2.58 16.79
N GLU A 245 -23.23 3.73 17.40
CA GLU A 245 -24.21 3.86 18.48
C GLU A 245 -25.64 3.62 17.99
N LYS A 246 -25.97 4.14 16.80
CA LYS A 246 -27.32 4.02 16.24
C LYS A 246 -27.62 2.63 15.68
N HIS A 247 -26.63 1.96 15.08
CA HIS A 247 -26.82 0.70 14.37
C HIS A 247 -25.92 -0.40 14.91
N PRO A 248 -26.44 -1.40 15.65
CA PRO A 248 -25.63 -2.52 16.12
C PRO A 248 -25.06 -3.37 14.97
N ASN A 249 -25.65 -3.26 13.77
CA ASN A 249 -25.21 -3.93 12.55
C ASN A 249 -24.22 -3.10 11.70
N PHE A 250 -23.83 -1.91 12.17
CA PHE A 250 -22.75 -1.13 11.57
C PHE A 250 -21.47 -1.37 12.36
N LYS A 251 -20.40 -1.79 11.69
CA LYS A 251 -19.11 -2.11 12.30
C LYS A 251 -18.00 -1.34 11.59
N VAL A 252 -17.15 -0.68 12.36
CA VAL A 252 -15.91 -0.09 11.84
C VAL A 252 -14.77 -1.03 12.15
N ILE A 253 -14.16 -1.63 11.13
CA ILE A 253 -13.10 -2.63 11.30
C ILE A 253 -11.93 -2.29 10.37
N SER A 254 -10.78 -1.96 10.93
CA SER A 254 -9.54 -1.69 10.19
C SER A 254 -8.61 -2.91 10.12
N ASP A 255 -8.79 -3.86 11.02
CA ASP A 255 -7.95 -5.05 11.14
C ASP A 255 -8.06 -5.95 9.92
N SER A 256 -6.94 -6.61 9.59
CA SER A 256 -6.81 -7.58 8.50
C SER A 256 -6.81 -6.98 7.08
N SER A 257 -6.42 -7.81 6.11
CA SER A 257 -6.27 -7.41 4.70
C SER A 257 -7.62 -7.11 4.07
N VAL A 258 -7.69 -6.11 3.20
CA VAL A 258 -8.89 -5.81 2.41
C VAL A 258 -9.32 -7.01 1.56
N LYS A 259 -8.37 -7.82 1.07
CA LYS A 259 -8.64 -9.05 0.29
C LYS A 259 -9.46 -10.06 1.07
N GLU A 260 -9.11 -10.25 2.33
CA GLU A 260 -9.82 -11.18 3.22
C GLU A 260 -11.29 -10.75 3.40
N TRP A 261 -11.52 -9.45 3.59
CA TRP A 261 -12.88 -8.91 3.69
C TRP A 261 -13.64 -8.97 2.37
N VAL A 262 -12.99 -8.67 1.24
CA VAL A 262 -13.56 -8.79 -0.11
C VAL A 262 -14.02 -10.22 -0.36
N LEU A 263 -13.21 -11.23 -0.02
CA LEU A 263 -13.58 -12.64 -0.19
C LEU A 263 -14.75 -13.06 0.74
N ALA A 264 -14.78 -12.54 1.97
CA ALA A 264 -15.78 -12.93 2.97
C ALA A 264 -17.15 -12.25 2.84
N CYS A 265 -17.22 -11.02 2.32
CA CYS A 265 -18.47 -10.25 2.28
C CYS A 265 -19.32 -10.54 1.04
N ASP A 266 -20.64 -10.49 1.17
CA ASP A 266 -21.59 -10.83 0.13
C ASP A 266 -21.75 -9.70 -0.90
N LYS A 267 -21.69 -8.45 -0.46
CA LYS A 267 -21.72 -7.26 -1.31
C LYS A 267 -20.59 -6.30 -0.94
N ILE A 268 -20.11 -5.55 -1.92
CA ILE A 268 -18.96 -4.65 -1.75
C ILE A 268 -19.32 -3.28 -2.32
N PHE A 269 -19.07 -2.25 -1.53
CA PHE A 269 -19.18 -0.85 -1.88
C PHE A 269 -17.81 -0.18 -1.79
N THR A 270 -17.54 0.78 -2.65
CA THR A 270 -16.35 1.63 -2.55
C THR A 270 -16.61 2.99 -3.17
N TRP A 271 -15.84 4.00 -2.78
CA TRP A 271 -15.91 5.33 -3.40
C TRP A 271 -14.93 5.46 -4.58
N MET A 272 -13.63 5.23 -4.31
CA MET A 272 -12.53 5.39 -5.28
C MET A 272 -11.26 4.61 -4.88
N SER A 273 -11.39 3.47 -4.19
CA SER A 273 -10.24 2.72 -3.68
C SER A 273 -9.47 1.97 -4.76
N THR A 274 -8.14 1.99 -4.71
CA THR A 274 -7.30 1.11 -5.54
C THR A 274 -7.56 -0.39 -5.29
N SER A 275 -8.25 -0.74 -4.20
CA SER A 275 -8.75 -2.09 -3.92
C SER A 275 -9.75 -2.63 -4.96
N ILE A 276 -10.15 -1.79 -5.94
CA ILE A 276 -10.98 -2.20 -7.07
C ILE A 276 -10.37 -3.37 -7.85
N ALA A 277 -9.03 -3.43 -7.94
CA ALA A 277 -8.33 -4.54 -8.58
C ALA A 277 -8.53 -5.85 -7.80
N GLU A 278 -8.41 -5.82 -6.47
CA GLU A 278 -8.68 -6.98 -5.63
C GLU A 278 -10.13 -7.49 -5.77
N ILE A 279 -11.10 -6.58 -5.90
CA ILE A 279 -12.50 -6.97 -6.13
C ILE A 279 -12.62 -7.68 -7.47
N TYR A 280 -12.09 -7.07 -8.54
CA TYR A 280 -12.11 -7.62 -9.90
C TYR A 280 -11.50 -9.02 -9.96
N TYR A 281 -10.25 -9.18 -9.49
CA TYR A 281 -9.51 -10.44 -9.53
C TYR A 281 -9.99 -11.49 -8.51
N SER A 282 -10.85 -11.10 -7.56
CA SER A 282 -11.58 -12.05 -6.71
C SER A 282 -12.83 -12.65 -7.37
N ASN A 283 -13.09 -12.31 -8.65
CA ASN A 283 -14.31 -12.65 -9.38
C ASN A 283 -15.58 -12.14 -8.68
N LYS A 284 -15.49 -10.96 -8.05
CA LYS A 284 -16.62 -10.27 -7.43
C LYS A 284 -16.93 -8.98 -8.15
N THR A 285 -18.12 -8.46 -7.87
CA THR A 285 -18.56 -7.13 -8.31
C THR A 285 -18.73 -6.21 -7.11
N CYS A 286 -18.82 -4.91 -7.38
CA CYS A 286 -19.07 -3.89 -6.38
C CYS A 286 -19.96 -2.78 -6.91
N ILE A 287 -20.49 -1.98 -5.98
CA ILE A 287 -21.19 -0.74 -6.30
C ILE A 287 -20.24 0.42 -5.97
N ILE A 288 -19.95 1.26 -6.96
CA ILE A 288 -19.19 2.49 -6.75
C ILE A 288 -20.16 3.58 -6.26
N VAL A 289 -19.99 4.04 -5.03
CA VAL A 289 -20.89 4.96 -4.34
C VAL A 289 -20.31 6.37 -4.42
N ARG A 290 -20.85 7.24 -5.29
CA ARG A 290 -20.39 8.62 -5.52
C ARG A 290 -21.55 9.61 -5.39
N PRO A 291 -21.99 9.92 -4.16
CA PRO A 291 -23.09 10.86 -3.93
C PRO A 291 -22.77 12.29 -4.39
N GLU A 292 -21.49 12.67 -4.38
CA GLU A 292 -21.02 13.92 -4.99
C GLU A 292 -20.18 13.60 -6.24
N PRO A 293 -20.25 14.43 -7.28
CA PRO A 293 -19.34 14.32 -8.42
C PRO A 293 -17.88 14.44 -7.96
N LEU A 294 -17.06 13.50 -8.39
CA LEU A 294 -15.60 13.61 -8.30
C LEU A 294 -15.09 14.36 -9.53
N TYR A 295 -14.30 15.40 -9.30
CA TYR A 295 -13.59 16.09 -10.37
C TYR A 295 -12.46 15.17 -10.89
N SER A 296 -12.20 15.22 -12.20
CA SER A 296 -11.18 14.39 -12.89
C SER A 296 -9.80 14.47 -12.26
N ASP A 297 -9.52 15.59 -11.61
CA ASP A 297 -8.24 15.97 -11.04
C ASP A 297 -7.83 15.05 -9.89
N TYR A 298 -8.82 14.57 -9.14
CA TYR A 298 -8.63 13.69 -7.98
C TYR A 298 -8.99 12.24 -8.25
N ASP A 299 -9.75 11.97 -9.32
CA ASP A 299 -10.22 10.63 -9.64
C ASP A 299 -9.07 9.78 -10.21
N PRO A 300 -8.72 8.63 -9.61
CA PRO A 300 -7.68 7.78 -10.16
C PRO A 300 -8.07 7.36 -11.57
N VAL A 301 -7.10 7.36 -12.49
CA VAL A 301 -7.37 7.10 -13.92
C VAL A 301 -8.06 5.75 -14.17
N ILE A 302 -7.87 4.78 -13.27
CA ILE A 302 -8.53 3.48 -13.32
C ILE A 302 -10.06 3.56 -13.18
N TYR A 303 -10.58 4.63 -12.56
CA TYR A 303 -12.01 4.90 -12.38
C TYR A 303 -12.61 5.74 -13.51
N GLU A 304 -11.83 6.12 -14.52
CA GLU A 304 -12.34 6.89 -15.65
C GLU A 304 -13.53 6.16 -16.29
N SER A 305 -14.66 6.87 -16.39
CA SER A 305 -15.93 6.33 -16.93
C SER A 305 -16.54 5.16 -16.15
N CYS A 306 -16.25 5.03 -14.84
CA CYS A 306 -16.88 4.00 -14.02
C CYS A 306 -18.41 4.18 -13.90
N ASP A 307 -19.13 3.06 -13.79
CA ASP A 307 -20.57 3.05 -13.54
C ASP A 307 -20.85 3.20 -12.03
N ALA A 308 -20.94 4.46 -11.58
CA ALA A 308 -21.23 4.81 -10.19
C ALA A 308 -22.73 5.00 -9.92
N VAL A 309 -23.11 5.01 -8.63
CA VAL A 309 -24.43 5.46 -8.17
C VAL A 309 -24.30 6.86 -7.56
N GLY A 310 -25.21 7.75 -7.98
CA GLY A 310 -25.29 9.13 -7.53
C GLY A 310 -26.50 9.43 -6.64
N SER A 311 -27.38 8.45 -6.42
CA SER A 311 -28.55 8.57 -5.53
C SER A 311 -28.75 7.34 -4.64
N TYR A 312 -29.49 7.52 -3.55
CA TYR A 312 -29.87 6.43 -2.66
C TYR A 312 -30.75 5.40 -3.37
N GLU A 313 -31.65 5.87 -4.24
CA GLU A 313 -32.59 5.04 -4.98
C GLU A 313 -31.84 4.13 -5.97
N GLU A 314 -30.80 4.63 -6.63
CA GLU A 314 -29.89 3.82 -7.46
C GLU A 314 -29.09 2.82 -6.61
N LEU A 315 -28.58 3.24 -5.45
CA LEU A 315 -27.87 2.34 -4.53
C LEU A 315 -28.75 1.16 -4.13
N VAL A 316 -29.99 1.41 -3.68
CA VAL A 316 -30.93 0.35 -3.27
C VAL A 316 -31.30 -0.53 -4.47
N SER A 317 -31.57 0.07 -5.63
CA SER A 317 -31.88 -0.66 -6.87
C SER A 317 -30.76 -1.62 -7.29
N ARG A 318 -29.50 -1.23 -7.12
CA ARG A 318 -28.34 -2.11 -7.37
C ARG A 318 -28.13 -3.09 -6.23
N PHE A 319 -28.34 -2.68 -4.99
CA PHE A 319 -28.20 -3.53 -3.81
C PHE A 319 -29.12 -4.74 -3.85
N ASP A 320 -30.38 -4.55 -4.26
CA ASP A 320 -31.39 -5.62 -4.29
C ASP A 320 -31.20 -6.60 -5.48
N LYS A 321 -30.23 -6.37 -6.37
CA LYS A 321 -29.89 -7.31 -7.45
C LYS A 321 -28.98 -8.44 -6.96
N ASP A 322 -29.25 -9.65 -7.43
CA ASP A 322 -28.42 -10.83 -7.16
C ASP A 322 -27.06 -10.78 -7.86
N SER A 323 -27.02 -10.17 -9.04
CA SER A 323 -25.79 -10.00 -9.82
C SER A 323 -25.74 -8.63 -10.49
N LEU A 324 -24.53 -8.11 -10.63
CA LEU A 324 -24.22 -6.86 -11.29
C LEU A 324 -23.01 -7.08 -12.20
N PRO A 325 -22.95 -6.42 -13.37
CA PRO A 325 -21.69 -6.32 -14.09
C PRO A 325 -20.65 -5.62 -13.21
N PHE A 326 -19.37 -5.86 -13.47
CA PHE A 326 -18.32 -5.08 -12.83
C PHE A 326 -18.43 -3.61 -13.29
N PRO A 327 -18.31 -2.61 -12.40
CA PRO A 327 -18.62 -1.22 -12.72
C PRO A 327 -17.54 -0.51 -13.55
N ILE A 328 -16.43 -1.19 -13.86
CA ILE A 328 -15.34 -0.68 -14.69
C ILE A 328 -15.09 -1.70 -15.81
N LYS A 329 -14.73 -1.24 -17.00
CA LYS A 329 -14.40 -2.16 -18.10
C LYS A 329 -13.14 -2.96 -17.74
N GLY A 330 -13.17 -4.27 -17.99
CA GLY A 330 -12.03 -5.17 -17.72
C GLY A 330 -10.72 -4.67 -18.34
N GLU A 331 -10.76 -4.20 -19.58
CA GLU A 331 -9.61 -3.65 -20.32
C GLU A 331 -8.87 -2.53 -19.55
N ILE A 332 -9.58 -1.72 -18.76
CA ILE A 332 -8.97 -0.65 -17.95
C ILE A 332 -8.23 -1.26 -16.76
N ILE A 333 -8.84 -2.23 -16.07
CA ILE A 333 -8.20 -2.92 -14.93
C ILE A 333 -6.98 -3.72 -15.41
N GLU A 334 -7.13 -4.48 -16.48
CA GLU A 334 -6.10 -5.34 -17.07
C GLU A 334 -4.92 -4.52 -17.64
N GLY A 335 -5.17 -3.31 -18.14
CA GLY A 335 -4.10 -2.40 -18.57
C GLY A 335 -3.20 -1.95 -17.40
N HIS A 336 -3.78 -1.75 -16.21
CA HIS A 336 -3.05 -1.36 -15.00
C HIS A 336 -2.43 -2.56 -14.26
N TYR A 337 -3.00 -3.75 -14.43
CA TYR A 337 -2.62 -4.96 -13.70
C TYR A 337 -2.50 -6.15 -14.65
N ASP A 338 -1.29 -6.50 -15.04
CA ASP A 338 -0.96 -7.76 -15.69
C ASP A 338 -1.09 -8.90 -14.68
N PHE A 339 -2.15 -9.68 -14.82
CA PHE A 339 -2.47 -10.81 -13.95
C PHE A 339 -2.43 -12.11 -14.75
N ASP A 340 -1.48 -13.00 -14.40
CA ASP A 340 -1.30 -14.29 -15.06
C ASP A 340 -1.37 -15.42 -14.01
N GLU A 341 -2.41 -16.24 -14.11
CA GLU A 341 -2.61 -17.38 -13.21
C GLU A 341 -1.54 -18.46 -13.35
N ASN A 342 -0.95 -18.61 -14.55
CA ASN A 342 0.06 -19.63 -14.83
C ASN A 342 1.44 -19.19 -14.35
N LYS A 343 1.74 -17.90 -14.43
CA LYS A 343 3.00 -17.31 -13.96
C LYS A 343 2.74 -16.12 -13.01
N PRO A 344 2.50 -16.41 -11.71
CA PRO A 344 2.19 -15.40 -10.71
C PRO A 344 3.24 -14.29 -10.62
N ALA A 345 2.83 -13.10 -10.17
CA ALA A 345 3.70 -11.93 -10.10
C ALA A 345 4.94 -12.17 -9.21
N TYR A 346 4.80 -12.88 -8.09
CA TYR A 346 5.93 -13.20 -7.21
C TYR A 346 7.01 -14.03 -7.92
N VAL A 347 6.62 -14.92 -8.85
CA VAL A 347 7.55 -15.69 -9.68
C VAL A 347 8.23 -14.78 -10.70
N ARG A 348 7.45 -13.94 -11.41
CA ARG A 348 7.97 -12.99 -12.41
C ARG A 348 8.94 -11.98 -11.77
N ILE A 349 8.61 -11.47 -10.60
CA ILE A 349 9.49 -10.59 -9.81
C ILE A 349 10.75 -11.33 -9.40
N CYS A 350 10.67 -12.55 -8.86
CA CYS A 350 11.86 -13.30 -8.48
C CYS A 350 12.74 -13.68 -9.69
N ASP A 351 12.16 -13.92 -10.87
CA ASP A 351 12.88 -14.11 -12.12
C ASP A 351 13.65 -12.85 -12.51
N LEU A 352 13.02 -11.68 -12.43
CA LEU A 352 13.67 -10.39 -12.66
C LEU A 352 14.80 -10.13 -11.65
N LEU A 353 14.58 -10.42 -10.36
CA LEU A 353 15.58 -10.27 -9.32
C LEU A 353 16.79 -11.17 -9.55
N GLU A 354 16.54 -12.42 -9.99
CA GLU A 354 17.59 -13.37 -10.37
C GLU A 354 18.36 -12.91 -11.62
N ASP A 355 17.67 -12.38 -12.64
CA ASP A 355 18.29 -11.78 -13.82
C ASP A 355 19.22 -10.63 -13.43
N VAL A 356 18.70 -9.66 -12.65
CA VAL A 356 19.48 -8.54 -12.13
C VAL A 356 20.67 -9.04 -11.30
N TYR A 357 20.51 -10.11 -10.53
CA TYR A 357 21.59 -10.72 -9.76
C TYR A 357 22.69 -11.31 -10.64
N LYS A 358 22.34 -12.08 -11.67
CA LYS A 358 23.27 -12.85 -12.51
C LYS A 358 23.97 -12.00 -13.55
N ASN A 359 23.29 -11.01 -14.11
CA ASN A 359 23.77 -10.23 -15.24
C ASN A 359 24.44 -8.91 -14.82
N PRO A 360 25.21 -8.25 -15.70
CA PRO A 360 25.68 -6.88 -15.47
C PRO A 360 24.52 -5.91 -15.17
N PRO A 361 24.76 -4.80 -14.44
CA PRO A 361 23.72 -3.80 -14.21
C PRO A 361 23.10 -3.30 -15.52
N ARG A 362 21.77 -3.17 -15.56
CA ARG A 362 21.03 -2.62 -16.71
C ARG A 362 21.40 -1.16 -16.99
N ASP A 363 21.72 -0.43 -15.93
CA ASP A 363 22.17 0.95 -15.96
C ASP A 363 23.02 1.29 -14.72
N PHE A 364 23.44 2.56 -14.60
CA PHE A 364 24.34 3.04 -13.57
C PHE A 364 23.69 4.19 -12.76
N PRO A 365 22.81 3.90 -11.79
CA PRO A 365 22.17 4.94 -10.96
C PRO A 365 23.19 5.81 -10.18
N PHE A 366 24.42 5.34 -9.97
CA PHE A 366 25.48 6.12 -9.33
C PHE A 366 26.46 6.80 -10.31
N SER A 367 26.05 7.00 -11.57
CA SER A 367 26.82 7.72 -12.61
C SER A 367 26.87 9.23 -12.36
N GLU A 368 27.43 9.97 -13.34
CA GLU A 368 27.33 11.43 -13.41
C GLU A 368 25.88 11.91 -13.18
N GLY A 369 25.75 13.06 -12.52
CA GLY A 369 24.49 13.61 -12.01
C GLY A 369 24.22 13.29 -10.52
N TYR A 370 24.69 12.14 -10.02
CA TYR A 370 24.46 11.76 -8.62
C TYR A 370 25.55 12.28 -7.66
N LYS A 371 25.13 12.94 -6.58
CA LYS A 371 26.03 13.42 -5.51
C LYS A 371 25.75 12.66 -4.21
N PRO A 372 26.66 11.77 -3.75
CA PRO A 372 26.45 11.01 -2.52
C PRO A 372 26.43 11.93 -1.29
N ARG A 373 25.42 11.76 -0.43
CA ARG A 373 25.29 12.52 0.82
C ARG A 373 25.09 11.56 1.99
N PHE A 374 26.19 11.25 2.68
CA PHE A 374 26.15 10.37 3.84
C PHE A 374 25.45 11.05 5.01
N ASN A 375 24.38 10.45 5.52
CA ASN A 375 23.58 11.02 6.59
C ASN A 375 24.09 10.51 7.96
N LEU A 376 25.14 11.15 8.48
CA LEU A 376 25.71 10.82 9.79
C LEU A 376 24.69 10.93 10.92
N LEU A 377 23.75 11.87 10.83
CA LEU A 377 22.69 12.05 11.82
C LEU A 377 21.82 10.79 11.94
N LYS A 378 21.38 10.20 10.82
CA LYS A 378 20.62 8.93 10.83
C LYS A 378 21.44 7.78 11.46
N PHE A 379 22.75 7.73 11.26
CA PHE A 379 23.62 6.72 11.88
C PHE A 379 23.70 6.84 13.40
N ILE A 380 23.60 8.05 13.94
CA ILE A 380 23.65 8.31 15.39
C ILE A 380 22.26 8.18 16.01
N VAL A 381 21.24 8.79 15.39
CA VAL A 381 19.89 8.91 15.96
C VAL A 381 19.11 7.61 15.89
N LEU A 382 19.16 6.85 14.78
CA LEU A 382 18.35 5.64 14.65
C LEU A 382 18.68 4.57 15.69
N PRO A 383 19.95 4.28 16.05
CA PRO A 383 20.26 3.40 17.18
C PRO A 383 19.62 3.85 18.50
N ILE A 384 19.64 5.16 18.79
CA ILE A 384 19.05 5.73 20.00
C ILE A 384 17.52 5.52 19.99
N LEU A 385 16.85 5.88 18.90
CA LEU A 385 15.39 5.72 18.79
C LEU A 385 14.98 4.24 18.87
N ASN A 386 15.70 3.34 18.20
CA ASN A 386 15.42 1.90 18.27
C ASN A 386 15.66 1.32 19.69
N LEU A 387 16.64 1.85 20.43
CA LEU A 387 16.84 1.51 21.83
C LEU A 387 15.68 2.03 22.70
N MET A 388 15.24 3.27 22.48
CA MET A 388 14.10 3.85 23.19
C MET A 388 12.81 3.06 22.97
N VAL A 389 12.51 2.62 21.73
CA VAL A 389 11.38 1.71 21.44
C VAL A 389 11.51 0.42 22.26
N THR A 390 12.70 -0.17 22.27
CA THR A 390 12.94 -1.44 22.98
C THR A 390 12.80 -1.29 24.51
N LEU A 391 13.20 -0.15 25.06
CA LEU A 391 13.07 0.18 26.48
C LEU A 391 11.72 0.84 26.84
N LYS A 392 10.82 1.03 25.86
CA LYS A 392 9.53 1.73 26.01
C LYS A 392 9.65 3.13 26.60
N ILE A 393 10.73 3.84 26.26
CA ILE A 393 10.99 5.22 26.69
C ILE A 393 10.44 6.19 25.64
N ARG A 394 9.60 7.14 26.04
CA ARG A 394 9.01 8.15 25.14
C ARG A 394 9.77 9.48 25.22
N PRO A 395 10.21 10.08 24.08
CA PRO A 395 10.88 11.38 24.05
C PRO A 395 10.11 12.51 24.73
N LYS A 396 8.77 12.48 24.68
CA LYS A 396 7.90 13.51 25.29
C LYS A 396 8.12 13.71 26.80
N TYR A 397 8.64 12.69 27.50
CA TYR A 397 8.96 12.79 28.93
C TYR A 397 10.21 13.63 29.22
N PHE A 398 10.98 13.98 28.20
CA PHE A 398 12.17 14.84 28.31
C PHE A 398 11.94 16.25 27.74
N SER A 399 10.68 16.66 27.58
CA SER A 399 10.30 17.97 27.00
C SER A 399 10.87 19.14 27.81
N PHE A 400 11.02 18.99 29.12
CA PHE A 400 11.68 19.97 29.99
C PHE A 400 13.17 20.18 29.66
N LEU A 401 13.86 19.14 29.15
CA LEU A 401 15.29 19.18 28.85
C LEU A 401 15.60 19.59 27.41
N PHE A 402 14.78 19.16 26.45
CA PHE A 402 15.05 19.32 25.02
C PHE A 402 14.05 20.21 24.27
N GLY A 403 13.05 20.75 24.97
CA GLY A 403 12.00 21.56 24.39
C GLY A 403 10.89 20.72 23.75
N LYS A 404 9.65 21.22 23.88
CA LYS A 404 8.42 20.53 23.45
C LYS A 404 8.46 20.11 21.97
N ASN A 405 8.73 21.06 21.07
CA ASN A 405 8.71 20.84 19.62
C ASN A 405 9.68 19.72 19.17
N PHE A 406 10.87 19.65 19.76
CA PHE A 406 11.84 18.58 19.44
C PHE A 406 11.33 17.22 19.92
N THR A 407 10.84 17.16 21.16
CA THR A 407 10.37 15.90 21.74
C THR A 407 9.11 15.36 21.07
N GLU A 408 8.22 16.21 20.57
CA GLU A 408 7.03 15.79 19.81
C GLU A 408 7.41 15.21 18.45
N LYS A 409 8.32 15.87 17.71
CA LYS A 409 8.85 15.33 16.45
C LYS A 409 9.55 13.98 16.65
N ALA A 410 10.34 13.84 17.71
CA ALA A 410 11.00 12.59 18.05
C ALA A 410 10.01 11.49 18.46
N ASP A 411 8.94 11.83 19.19
CA ASP A 411 7.89 10.89 19.59
C ASP A 411 7.08 10.40 18.38
N ARG A 412 6.76 11.29 17.43
CA ARG A 412 6.14 10.93 16.14
C ARG A 412 7.01 9.93 15.36
N LEU A 413 8.31 10.21 15.26
CA LEU A 413 9.27 9.33 14.59
C LEU A 413 9.38 7.96 15.28
N LEU A 414 9.38 7.95 16.61
CA LEU A 414 9.40 6.72 17.41
C LEU A 414 8.13 5.90 17.20
N GLY A 415 6.96 6.54 17.10
CA GLY A 415 5.70 5.91 16.74
C GLY A 415 5.74 5.23 15.36
N TYR A 416 6.36 5.86 14.35
CA TYR A 416 6.55 5.22 13.04
C TYR A 416 7.47 4.00 13.13
N ILE A 417 8.58 4.07 13.87
CA ILE A 417 9.49 2.92 14.05
C ILE A 417 8.79 1.77 14.76
N GLU A 418 8.00 2.07 15.80
CA GLU A 418 7.24 1.07 16.56
C GLU A 418 6.20 0.38 15.68
N LYS A 419 5.40 1.16 14.94
CA LYS A 419 4.41 0.64 13.98
C LYS A 419 5.03 -0.16 12.83
N ALA A 420 6.30 0.10 12.48
CA ALA A 420 6.99 -0.57 11.38
C ALA A 420 7.90 -1.74 11.81
N ARG A 421 7.98 -2.03 13.11
CA ARG A 421 8.85 -3.08 13.66
C ARG A 421 8.25 -4.47 13.43
N ILE A 422 9.06 -5.35 12.84
CA ILE A 422 8.76 -6.78 12.69
C ILE A 422 9.91 -7.57 13.29
N SER A 423 9.60 -8.58 14.10
CA SER A 423 10.61 -9.49 14.62
C SER A 423 11.03 -10.53 13.57
N ASN A 424 12.26 -11.02 13.68
CA ASN A 424 12.71 -12.13 12.83
C ASN A 424 11.80 -13.36 13.00
N LYS A 425 11.24 -13.60 14.18
CA LYS A 425 10.32 -14.71 14.42
C LYS A 425 9.03 -14.56 13.59
N GLU A 426 8.47 -13.36 13.51
CA GLU A 426 7.29 -13.09 12.67
C GLU A 426 7.59 -13.30 11.18
N ILE A 427 8.76 -12.85 10.71
CA ILE A 427 9.20 -13.09 9.33
C ILE A 427 9.32 -14.60 9.05
N GLU A 428 10.04 -15.34 9.89
CA GLU A 428 10.24 -16.77 9.69
C GLU A 428 8.92 -17.55 9.79
N ASN A 429 8.03 -17.20 10.72
CA ASN A 429 6.69 -17.79 10.80
C ASN A 429 5.87 -17.55 9.52
N LYS A 430 5.93 -16.33 8.96
CA LYS A 430 5.21 -16.00 7.73
C LYS A 430 5.80 -16.72 6.51
N ILE A 431 7.12 -16.85 6.44
CA ILE A 431 7.79 -17.64 5.39
C ILE A 431 7.43 -19.13 5.51
N GLU A 432 7.39 -19.68 6.72
CA GLU A 432 6.96 -21.07 6.94
C GLU A 432 5.53 -21.29 6.45
N GLN A 433 4.62 -20.36 6.79
CA GLN A 433 3.24 -20.39 6.30
C GLN A 433 3.17 -20.44 4.75
N PHE A 434 4.06 -19.72 4.06
CA PHE A 434 4.07 -19.72 2.60
C PHE A 434 4.57 -21.01 1.96
N ARG A 435 5.27 -21.89 2.67
CA ARG A 435 5.77 -23.15 2.09
C ARG A 435 4.65 -24.04 1.56
N GLU A 436 3.46 -23.98 2.16
CA GLU A 436 2.29 -24.74 1.71
C GLU A 436 1.72 -24.25 0.38
N TYR A 437 2.01 -23.00 0.02
CA TYR A 437 1.50 -22.32 -1.19
C TYR A 437 2.56 -22.18 -2.29
N LEU A 438 3.83 -22.42 -1.95
CA LEU A 438 4.95 -22.42 -2.88
C LEU A 438 5.17 -23.85 -3.40
N GLY A 439 4.88 -24.07 -4.68
CA GLY A 439 5.05 -25.35 -5.38
C GLY A 439 6.49 -25.87 -5.44
#